data_AF-A0A953RH30-F1
#
_entry.id   AF-A0A953RH30-F1
#
_cell.length_a   1.000
_cell.length_b   1.000
_cell.length_c   1.000
_cell.angle_alpha   90.00
_cell.angle_beta   90.00
_cell.angle_gamma   90.00
#
_symmetry.space_group_name_H-M   'P 1'
#
loop_
_entity.id
_entity.type
_entity.pdbx_description
1 polymer ?
#
loop_
_entity_poly.entity_id
_entity_poly.type
_entity_poly.pdbx_seq_one_letter_code
_entity_poly.pdbx_strand_id
1 'polypeptide(L)'
;MTDALLVTMRWIHIASMATLIGGILYGRLVMAPAIATLAPDARESLGDTVAALFRPLVYIAITGLVVSGTFNLLTTTGHRPIYHMLFGVKMLLALHVFAVSILIVQPKNPRRVRMMTGTMISGLIILAIAAWLRLVF
;
A
#
# COMPACT_ATOMS: atom_id res chain seq x y z
N MET A 1 0.88 23.41 18.83
CA MET A 1 -0.21 22.48 18.44
C MET A 1 -0.07 22.03 16.99
N THR A 2 0.29 22.93 16.06
CA THR A 2 0.51 22.63 14.64
C THR A 2 1.60 21.58 14.42
N ASP A 3 2.73 21.65 15.14
CA ASP A 3 3.85 20.71 14.97
C ASP A 3 3.49 19.27 15.35
N ALA A 4 2.73 19.10 16.44
CA ALA A 4 2.25 17.78 16.86
C ALA A 4 1.33 17.15 15.81
N LEU A 5 0.47 17.95 15.16
CA LEU A 5 -0.38 17.49 14.07
C LEU A 5 0.44 17.08 12.84
N LEU A 6 1.43 17.89 12.43
CA LEU A 6 2.32 17.59 11.30
C LEU A 6 3.08 16.28 11.51
N VAL A 7 3.65 16.09 12.71
CA VAL A 7 4.38 14.87 13.08
C VAL A 7 3.43 13.67 13.07
N THR A 8 2.23 13.82 13.63
CA THR A 8 1.23 12.75 13.68
C THR A 8 0.78 12.34 12.28
N MET A 9 0.48 13.29 11.39
CA MET A 9 0.07 13.00 10.01
C MET A 9 1.17 12.29 9.23
N ARG A 10 2.43 12.70 9.41
CA ARG A 10 3.58 12.01 8.81
C ARG A 10 3.74 10.59 9.35
N TRP A 11 3.60 10.42 10.67
CA TRP A 11 3.68 9.10 11.30
C TRP A 11 2.56 8.17 10.79
N ILE A 12 1.31 8.65 10.74
CA ILE A 12 0.17 7.90 10.19
C ILE A 12 0.47 7.50 8.74
N HIS A 13 0.92 8.43 7.90
CA HIS A 13 1.21 8.14 6.49
C HIS A 13 2.23 7.01 6.34
N ILE A 14 3.34 7.09 7.08
CA ILE A 14 4.42 6.09 7.03
C ILE A 14 3.95 4.76 7.60
N ALA A 15 3.27 4.75 8.74
CA ALA A 15 2.78 3.53 9.38
C ALA A 15 1.75 2.80 8.50
N SER A 16 0.81 3.54 7.90
CA SER A 16 -0.16 2.99 6.96
C SER A 16 0.51 2.44 5.69
N MET A 17 1.45 3.18 5.12
CA MET A 17 2.23 2.75 3.95
C MET A 17 3.00 1.45 4.26
N ALA A 18 3.70 1.41 5.39
CA ALA A 18 4.49 0.26 5.83
C ALA A 18 3.61 -0.97 6.09
N THR A 19 2.44 -0.79 6.72
CA THR A 19 1.48 -1.87 6.98
C THR A 19 0.97 -2.46 5.66
N LEU A 20 0.57 -1.61 4.71
CA LEU A 20 -0.02 -2.05 3.46
C LEU A 20 1.02 -2.76 2.58
N ILE A 21 2.11 -2.07 2.24
CA ILE A 21 3.13 -2.61 1.33
C ILE A 21 3.94 -3.73 2.00
N GLY A 22 4.23 -3.62 3.31
CA GLY A 22 4.90 -4.66 4.07
C GLY A 22 4.07 -5.94 4.14
N GLY A 23 2.77 -5.83 4.40
CA GLY A 23 1.85 -6.97 4.38
C GLY A 23 1.79 -7.64 3.00
N ILE A 24 1.79 -6.87 1.92
CA ILE A 24 1.82 -7.39 0.55
C ILE A 24 3.16 -8.06 0.22
N LEU A 25 4.29 -7.47 0.63
CA LEU A 25 5.62 -8.05 0.47
C LEU A 25 5.72 -9.39 1.17
N TYR A 26 5.32 -9.44 2.46
CA TYR A 26 5.29 -10.69 3.22
C TYR A 26 4.35 -11.72 2.59
N GLY A 27 3.12 -11.30 2.24
CA GLY A 27 2.13 -12.13 1.59
C GLY A 27 2.64 -12.77 0.29
N ARG A 28 3.37 -11.99 -0.52
CA ARG A 28 3.88 -12.44 -1.82
C ARG A 28 5.15 -13.28 -1.73
N LEU A 29 6.11 -12.87 -0.89
CA LEU A 29 7.47 -13.41 -0.89
C LEU A 29 7.65 -14.54 0.12
N VAL A 30 6.86 -14.54 1.19
CA VAL A 30 6.98 -15.52 2.28
C VAL A 30 5.75 -16.42 2.32
N MET A 31 4.56 -15.82 2.49
CA MET A 31 3.36 -16.60 2.73
C MET A 31 2.91 -17.41 1.51
N ALA A 32 2.82 -16.79 0.33
CA ALA A 32 2.37 -17.48 -0.89
C ALA A 32 3.24 -18.70 -1.26
N PRO A 33 4.59 -18.62 -1.22
CA PRO A 33 5.43 -19.79 -1.38
C PRO A 33 5.27 -20.82 -0.26
N ALA A 34 5.16 -20.39 1.00
CA ALA A 34 5.02 -21.31 2.14
C ALA A 34 3.76 -22.16 2.06
N ILE A 35 2.60 -21.57 1.71
CA ILE A 35 1.34 -22.32 1.60
C ILE A 35 1.23 -23.13 0.29
N ALA A 36 2.13 -22.91 -0.68
CA ALA A 36 2.15 -23.66 -1.93
C ALA A 36 2.53 -25.13 -1.74
N THR A 37 3.12 -25.50 -0.59
CA THR A 37 3.46 -26.89 -0.24
C THR A 37 2.29 -27.66 0.37
N LEU A 38 1.22 -26.96 0.77
CA LEU A 38 0.02 -27.57 1.34
C LEU A 38 -0.86 -28.21 0.27
N ALA A 39 -1.71 -29.16 0.69
CA ALA A 39 -2.79 -29.69 -0.14
C ALA A 39 -3.72 -28.57 -0.64
N PRO A 40 -4.34 -28.69 -1.84
CA PRO A 40 -5.13 -27.62 -2.45
C PRO A 40 -6.20 -27.02 -1.53
N ASP A 41 -6.97 -27.86 -0.85
CA ASP A 41 -8.06 -27.43 0.03
C ASP A 41 -7.55 -26.67 1.26
N ALA A 42 -6.45 -27.16 1.87
CA ALA A 42 -5.81 -26.51 3.00
C ALA A 42 -5.18 -25.16 2.61
N ARG A 43 -4.60 -25.09 1.39
CA ARG A 43 -4.04 -23.86 0.83
C ARG A 43 -5.09 -22.79 0.60
N GLU A 44 -6.24 -23.16 0.02
CA GLU A 44 -7.34 -22.23 -0.22
C GLU A 44 -7.92 -21.73 1.11
N SER A 45 -8.22 -22.66 2.03
CA SER A 45 -8.75 -22.33 3.35
C SER A 45 -7.85 -21.37 4.12
N LEU A 46 -6.55 -21.67 4.24
CA LEU A 46 -5.60 -20.81 4.94
C LEU A 46 -5.44 -19.46 4.23
N GLY A 47 -5.37 -19.45 2.89
CA GLY A 47 -5.25 -18.23 2.10
C GLY A 47 -6.43 -17.28 2.32
N ASP A 48 -7.66 -17.82 2.38
CA ASP A 48 -8.87 -17.03 2.64
C ASP A 48 -8.97 -16.56 4.09
N THR A 49 -8.57 -17.38 5.06
CA THR A 49 -8.49 -16.97 6.47
C THR A 49 -7.52 -15.81 6.65
N VAL A 50 -6.29 -15.90 6.10
CA VAL A 50 -5.33 -14.81 6.24
C VAL A 50 -5.79 -13.56 5.49
N ALA A 51 -6.39 -13.71 4.31
CA ALA A 51 -6.95 -12.58 3.58
C ALA A 51 -8.05 -11.86 4.40
N ALA A 52 -8.92 -12.62 5.08
CA ALA A 52 -9.95 -12.07 5.95
C ALA A 52 -9.35 -11.33 7.16
N LEU A 53 -8.28 -11.85 7.76
CA LEU A 53 -7.56 -11.20 8.86
C LEU A 53 -6.82 -9.94 8.42
N PHE A 54 -6.27 -9.92 7.20
CA PHE A 54 -5.57 -8.76 6.65
C PHE A 54 -6.53 -7.66 6.16
N ARG A 55 -7.77 -8.02 5.80
CA ARG A 55 -8.80 -7.09 5.30
C ARG A 55 -8.99 -5.81 6.15
N PRO A 56 -9.22 -5.87 7.47
CA PRO A 56 -9.37 -4.65 8.28
C PRO A 56 -8.09 -3.80 8.26
N LEU A 57 -6.90 -4.41 8.28
CA LEU A 57 -5.63 -3.69 8.21
C LEU A 57 -5.47 -2.96 6.87
N VAL A 58 -5.89 -3.58 5.76
CA VAL A 58 -5.91 -2.92 4.45
C VAL A 58 -6.80 -1.68 4.45
N TYR A 59 -8.03 -1.80 4.96
CA TYR A 59 -8.94 -0.65 5.00
C TYR A 59 -8.41 0.48 5.90
N ILE A 60 -7.92 0.15 7.11
CA ILE A 60 -7.34 1.14 8.03
C ILE A 60 -6.13 1.83 7.39
N ALA A 61 -5.24 1.07 6.75
CA ALA A 61 -4.07 1.61 6.09
C ALA A 61 -4.45 2.51 4.90
N ILE A 62 -5.40 2.10 4.06
CA ILE A 62 -5.89 2.94 2.95
C ILE A 62 -6.50 4.23 3.48
N THR A 63 -7.36 4.16 4.49
CA THR A 63 -7.95 5.36 5.12
C THR A 63 -6.87 6.28 5.68
N GLY A 64 -5.90 5.72 6.41
CA GLY A 64 -4.77 6.48 6.94
C GLY A 64 -3.96 7.17 5.83
N LEU A 65 -3.69 6.48 4.71
CA LEU A 65 -3.00 7.04 3.56
C LEU A 65 -3.79 8.15 2.85
N VAL A 66 -5.10 7.97 2.69
CA VAL A 66 -5.96 8.98 2.06
C VAL A 66 -6.03 10.24 2.93
N VAL A 67 -6.29 10.09 4.23
CA VAL A 67 -6.39 11.23 5.16
C VAL A 67 -5.06 11.97 5.25
N SER A 68 -3.98 11.27 5.57
CA SER A 68 -2.66 11.91 5.71
C SER A 68 -2.08 12.41 4.39
N GLY A 69 -2.35 11.73 3.27
CA GLY A 69 -1.94 12.15 1.93
C GLY A 69 -2.67 13.40 1.47
N THR A 70 -3.97 13.50 1.74
CA THR A 70 -4.77 14.70 1.45
C THR A 70 -4.30 15.87 2.31
N PHE A 71 -4.04 15.64 3.60
CA PHE A 71 -3.48 16.65 4.48
C PHE A 71 -2.15 17.20 3.92
N ASN A 72 -1.21 16.33 3.56
CA ASN A 72 0.06 16.74 2.97
C ASN A 72 -0.12 17.51 1.65
N LEU A 73 -1.06 17.10 0.79
CA LEU A 73 -1.34 17.80 -0.46
C LEU A 73 -1.81 19.24 -0.21
N LEU A 74 -2.69 19.45 0.78
CA LEU A 74 -3.26 20.76 1.09
C LEU A 74 -2.25 21.68 1.78
N THR A 75 -1.28 21.13 2.52
CA THR A 75 -0.30 21.93 3.27
C THR A 75 0.98 22.22 2.50
N THR A 76 1.23 21.55 1.36
CA THR A 76 2.48 21.72 0.61
C THR A 76 2.28 22.71 -0.55
N THR A 77 2.97 23.86 -0.52
CA THR A 77 2.85 24.93 -1.54
C THR A 77 4.15 25.13 -2.34
N GLY A 78 4.05 25.63 -3.58
CA GLY A 78 5.21 26.14 -4.35
C GLY A 78 6.06 25.10 -5.10
N HIS A 79 5.48 24.38 -6.07
CA HIS A 79 6.18 23.29 -6.76
C HIS A 79 6.52 23.57 -8.23
N ARG A 80 7.65 23.01 -8.69
CA ARG A 80 8.05 23.00 -10.11
C ARG A 80 7.15 22.07 -10.93
N PRO A 81 6.98 22.26 -12.25
CA PRO A 81 6.14 21.40 -13.09
C PRO A 81 6.45 19.89 -12.99
N ILE A 82 7.73 19.54 -12.88
CA ILE A 82 8.17 18.14 -12.74
C ILE A 82 7.70 17.49 -11.44
N TYR A 83 7.54 18.26 -10.36
CA TYR A 83 6.98 17.76 -9.11
C TYR A 83 5.52 17.34 -9.32
N HIS A 84 4.71 18.17 -9.99
CA HIS A 84 3.30 17.85 -10.26
C HIS A 84 3.15 16.61 -11.14
N MET A 85 4.04 16.43 -12.12
CA MET A 85 4.06 15.23 -12.97
C MET A 85 4.36 13.97 -12.14
N LEU A 86 5.45 13.97 -11.36
CA LEU A 86 5.82 12.83 -10.52
C LEU A 86 4.78 12.56 -9.42
N PHE A 87 4.19 13.61 -8.86
CA PHE A 87 3.08 13.49 -7.93
C PHE A 87 1.86 12.83 -8.58
N GLY A 88 1.48 13.25 -9.80
CA GLY A 88 0.39 12.63 -10.55
C GLY A 88 0.62 11.13 -10.80
N VAL A 89 1.83 10.75 -11.24
CA VAL A 89 2.21 9.34 -11.42
C VAL A 89 2.11 8.56 -10.10
N LYS A 90 2.61 9.14 -9.00
CA LYS A 90 2.51 8.54 -7.66
C LYS A 90 1.05 8.32 -7.25
N MET A 91 0.15 9.25 -7.55
CA MET A 91 -1.28 9.14 -7.23
C MET A 91 -1.97 8.05 -8.04
N LEU A 92 -1.67 7.91 -9.33
CA LEU A 92 -2.20 6.82 -10.17
C LEU A 92 -1.74 5.44 -9.66
N LEU A 93 -0.46 5.32 -9.29
CA LEU A 93 0.07 4.09 -8.69
C LEU A 93 -0.58 3.81 -7.33
N ALA A 94 -0.79 4.83 -6.50
CA ALA A 94 -1.46 4.67 -5.20
C ALA A 94 -2.90 4.17 -5.37
N LEU A 95 -3.65 4.73 -6.33
CA LEU A 95 -4.99 4.28 -6.65
C LEU A 95 -5.00 2.81 -7.13
N HIS A 96 -4.05 2.44 -7.99
CA HIS A 96 -3.85 1.05 -8.39
C HIS A 96 -3.58 0.14 -7.18
N VAL A 97 -2.67 0.56 -6.29
CA VAL A 97 -2.34 -0.21 -5.08
C VAL A 97 -3.57 -0.38 -4.19
N PHE A 98 -4.37 0.66 -3.97
CA PHE A 98 -5.57 0.59 -3.15
C PHE A 98 -6.62 -0.35 -3.75
N ALA A 99 -6.94 -0.17 -5.03
CA ALA A 99 -7.93 -0.98 -5.72
C ALA A 99 -7.54 -2.46 -5.68
N VAL A 100 -6.29 -2.78 -6.02
CA VAL A 100 -5.83 -4.18 -6.04
C VAL A 100 -5.71 -4.75 -4.63
N SER A 101 -5.31 -3.96 -3.63
CA SER A 101 -5.26 -4.41 -2.23
C SER A 101 -6.63 -4.83 -1.71
N ILE A 102 -7.69 -4.07 -2.07
CA ILE A 102 -9.08 -4.43 -1.74
C ILE A 102 -9.47 -5.76 -2.41
N LEU A 103 -9.06 -6.00 -3.65
CA LEU A 103 -9.30 -7.26 -4.35
C LEU A 103 -8.48 -8.42 -3.75
N ILE A 104 -7.26 -8.15 -3.29
CA ILE A 104 -6.37 -9.13 -2.64
C ILE A 104 -6.95 -9.64 -1.33
N VAL A 105 -7.88 -8.94 -0.67
CA VAL A 105 -8.49 -9.39 0.59
C VAL A 105 -9.90 -9.98 0.41
N GLN A 106 -10.40 -10.07 -0.82
CA GLN A 106 -11.65 -10.76 -1.10
C GLN A 106 -11.48 -12.29 -1.00
N PRO A 107 -12.50 -13.03 -0.52
CA PRO A 107 -12.45 -14.49 -0.47
C PRO A 107 -12.41 -15.08 -1.89
N LYS A 108 -11.91 -16.31 -2.02
CA LYS A 108 -11.91 -17.10 -3.27
C LYS A 108 -11.35 -16.36 -4.49
N ASN A 109 -10.26 -15.59 -4.32
CA ASN A 109 -9.62 -14.87 -5.41
C ASN A 109 -8.51 -15.73 -6.07
N PRO A 110 -8.74 -16.34 -7.26
CA PRO A 110 -7.75 -17.21 -7.89
C PRO A 110 -6.51 -16.46 -8.40
N ARG A 111 -6.61 -15.13 -8.55
CA ARG A 111 -5.54 -14.27 -9.09
C ARG A 111 -4.76 -13.55 -7.98
N ARG A 112 -5.02 -13.87 -6.70
CA ARG A 112 -4.46 -13.19 -5.51
C ARG A 112 -2.93 -13.04 -5.58
N VAL A 113 -2.20 -14.12 -5.85
CA VAL A 113 -0.72 -14.10 -5.90
C VAL A 113 -0.18 -13.22 -7.04
N ARG A 114 -0.83 -13.27 -8.21
CA ARG A 114 -0.46 -12.41 -9.35
C ARG A 114 -0.72 -10.94 -9.04
N MET A 115 -1.88 -10.65 -8.45
CA MET A 115 -2.27 -9.31 -8.01
C MET A 115 -1.26 -8.74 -7.01
N MET A 116 -0.87 -9.53 -6.00
CA MET A 116 0.15 -9.13 -5.02
C MET A 116 1.46 -8.73 -5.68
N THR A 117 1.86 -9.38 -6.78
CA THR A 117 3.09 -9.02 -7.52
C THR A 117 2.99 -7.62 -8.13
N GLY A 118 1.86 -7.32 -8.80
CA GLY A 118 1.63 -5.99 -9.39
C GLY A 118 1.56 -4.90 -8.33
N THR A 119 0.87 -5.16 -7.21
CA THR A 119 0.77 -4.24 -6.09
C THR A 119 2.11 -4.02 -5.39
N MET A 120 2.92 -5.07 -5.23
CA MET A 120 4.27 -5.01 -4.67
C MET A 120 5.18 -4.12 -5.52
N ILE A 121 5.24 -4.37 -6.84
CA ILE A 121 6.06 -3.57 -7.76
C ILE A 121 5.62 -2.10 -7.74
N SER A 122 4.30 -1.86 -7.84
CA SER A 122 3.74 -0.49 -7.80
C SER A 122 4.06 0.21 -6.48
N GLY A 123 3.94 -0.49 -5.35
CA GLY A 123 4.29 0.03 -4.02
C GLY A 123 5.76 0.40 -3.89
N LEU A 124 6.67 -0.43 -4.40
CA LEU A 124 8.11 -0.14 -4.41
C LEU A 124 8.45 1.06 -5.31
N ILE A 125 7.77 1.20 -6.46
CA ILE A 125 7.93 2.37 -7.33
C ILE A 125 7.43 3.64 -6.62
N ILE A 126 6.29 3.59 -5.92
CA ILE A 126 5.79 4.71 -5.11
C ILE A 126 6.83 5.15 -4.07
N LEU A 127 7.48 4.19 -3.39
CA LEU A 127 8.54 4.47 -2.43
C LEU A 127 9.75 5.14 -3.09
N ALA A 128 10.19 4.64 -4.24
CA ALA A 128 11.31 5.22 -4.97
C ALA A 128 11.03 6.66 -5.41
N ILE A 129 9.83 6.91 -5.96
CA ILE A 129 9.38 8.27 -6.32
C ILE A 129 9.33 9.17 -5.08
N ALA A 130 8.80 8.66 -3.95
CA ALA A 130 8.72 9.45 -2.71
C ALA A 130 10.10 9.80 -2.16
N ALA A 131 11.06 8.87 -2.21
CA ALA A 131 12.43 9.11 -1.79
C ALA A 131 13.13 10.14 -2.70
N TRP A 132 12.93 10.03 -4.01
CA TRP A 132 13.46 10.97 -4.99
C TRP A 132 12.89 12.38 -4.80
N LEU A 133 11.57 12.51 -4.67
CA LEU A 133 10.91 13.80 -4.46
C LEU A 133 11.44 14.50 -3.21
N ARG A 134 11.67 13.77 -2.12
CA ARG A 134 12.22 14.30 -0.86
C ARG A 134 13.69 14.73 -0.97
N LEU A 135 14.44 14.18 -1.91
CA LEU A 135 15.85 14.53 -2.12
C LEU A 135 16.01 15.79 -2.98
N VAL A 136 15.14 15.95 -3.98
CA VAL A 136 15.26 17.00 -5.00
C VAL A 136 14.47 18.27 -4.66
N PHE A 137 13.39 18.15 -3.89
CA PHE A 137 12.50 19.25 -3.49
C PHE A 137 12.38 19.31 -1.97
#